data_AF-A0A973SL35-F1
#
_entry.id   AF-A0A973SL35-F1
#
_cell.length_a   1.000
_cell.length_b   1.000
_cell.length_c   1.000
_cell.angle_alpha   90.00
_cell.angle_beta   90.00
_cell.angle_gamma   90.00
#
_symmetry.space_group_name_H-M   'P 1'
#
loop_
_entity.id
_entity.type
_entity.pdbx_description
1 polymer ?
#
loop_
_entity_poly.entity_id
_entity_poly.type
_entity_poly.pdbx_seq_one_letter_code
_entity_poly.pdbx_strand_id
1 'polypeptide(L)'
;HGPGRADGRSAAAVRVQLGSLNPAHFVERHGLLLIVAFGESVIAIGTGIGELPLTPGLFGGAFLSLALAVALWWAYFVRDEEAAEAAFRNTPAPGRWRLAMNAYYYAFLPMLLGIAYLATGVKKTLGHLTEHLHTGPALALAGGVALFLAGDAAFRTVLRLHPVRFRAAAAPVLPAAALLGVHLSAVAELLALVGVLVVMLAVEARWCATSEAPGDLVRT
;
A
#
# COMPACT_ATOMS: atom_id res chain seq x y z
N HIS A 1 7.73 1.71 -55.14
CA HIS A 1 8.41 0.77 -54.23
C HIS A 1 7.84 0.92 -52.83
N GLY A 2 7.17 -0.09 -52.33
CA GLY A 2 6.81 -0.19 -50.92
C GLY A 2 6.89 -1.66 -50.54
N PRO A 3 7.61 -2.00 -49.46
CA PRO A 3 6.90 -2.64 -48.37
C PRO A 3 7.54 -2.40 -46.98
N GLY A 4 6.71 -2.46 -45.94
CA GLY A 4 7.17 -2.39 -44.55
C GLY A 4 6.10 -2.80 -43.54
N ARG A 5 5.33 -3.86 -43.82
CA ARG A 5 4.42 -4.49 -42.84
C ARG A 5 5.24 -5.42 -41.93
N ALA A 6 5.83 -4.89 -40.86
CA ALA A 6 6.67 -5.67 -39.96
C ALA A 6 6.48 -5.35 -38.46
N ASP A 7 5.27 -5.13 -37.95
CA ASP A 7 5.07 -4.88 -36.50
C ASP A 7 4.09 -5.82 -35.77
N GLY A 8 3.20 -6.53 -36.48
CA GLY A 8 2.20 -7.37 -35.82
C GLY A 8 2.74 -8.66 -35.18
N ARG A 9 3.78 -9.27 -35.76
CA ARG A 9 4.37 -10.53 -35.26
C ARG A 9 5.26 -10.35 -34.04
N SER A 10 5.94 -9.22 -33.91
CA SER A 10 6.78 -8.93 -32.74
C SER A 10 5.90 -8.67 -31.50
N ALA A 11 4.84 -7.86 -31.64
CA ALA A 11 3.89 -7.63 -30.56
C ALA A 11 3.16 -8.92 -30.13
N ALA A 12 2.80 -9.79 -31.09
CA ALA A 12 2.18 -11.09 -30.79
C ALA A 12 3.17 -12.06 -30.12
N ALA A 13 4.41 -12.15 -30.59
CA ALA A 13 5.44 -12.99 -30.00
C ALA A 13 5.82 -12.53 -28.59
N VAL A 14 5.97 -11.22 -28.37
CA VAL A 14 6.18 -10.63 -27.04
C VAL A 14 4.98 -10.94 -26.13
N ARG A 15 3.73 -10.85 -26.62
CA ARG A 15 2.54 -11.25 -25.85
C ARG A 15 2.49 -12.74 -25.50
N VAL A 16 2.95 -13.62 -26.39
CA VAL A 16 3.01 -15.07 -26.15
C VAL A 16 4.12 -15.42 -25.15
N GLN A 17 5.27 -14.74 -25.22
CA GLN A 17 6.39 -14.92 -24.29
C GLN A 17 6.13 -14.28 -22.92
N LEU A 18 5.30 -13.23 -22.86
CA LEU A 18 4.72 -12.71 -21.62
C LEU A 18 3.61 -13.61 -21.07
N GLY A 19 2.93 -14.37 -21.95
CA GLY A 19 1.95 -15.39 -21.56
C GLY A 19 2.55 -16.60 -20.83
N SER A 20 3.87 -16.81 -20.96
CA SER A 20 4.63 -17.84 -20.22
C SER A 20 5.22 -17.35 -18.90
N LEU A 21 4.97 -16.10 -18.49
CA LEU A 21 5.32 -15.66 -17.13
C LEU A 21 4.48 -16.46 -16.14
N ASN A 22 5.14 -17.27 -15.30
CA ASN A 22 4.48 -17.95 -14.19
C ASN A 22 3.90 -16.88 -13.26
N PRO A 23 2.57 -16.79 -13.12
CA PRO A 23 1.96 -15.71 -12.36
C PRO A 23 2.40 -15.68 -10.91
N ALA A 24 2.68 -16.84 -10.30
CA ALA A 24 3.18 -16.92 -8.93
C ALA A 24 4.51 -16.19 -8.76
N HIS A 25 5.46 -16.42 -9.67
CA HIS A 25 6.77 -15.75 -9.63
C HIS A 25 6.68 -14.25 -9.90
N PHE A 26 5.69 -13.82 -10.69
CA PHE A 26 5.47 -12.40 -10.94
C PHE A 26 4.92 -11.69 -9.70
N VAL A 27 3.91 -12.28 -9.04
CA VAL A 27 3.36 -11.78 -7.77
C VAL A 27 4.48 -11.68 -6.72
N GLU A 28 5.22 -12.78 -6.52
CA GLU A 28 6.31 -12.87 -5.54
C GLU A 28 7.36 -11.77 -5.73
N ARG A 29 7.79 -11.50 -6.97
CA ARG A 29 8.77 -10.44 -7.25
C ARG A 29 8.25 -9.04 -6.92
N HIS A 30 6.97 -8.78 -7.12
CA HIS A 30 6.39 -7.48 -6.80
C HIS A 30 6.18 -7.33 -5.29
N GLY A 31 5.81 -8.42 -4.59
CA GLY A 31 5.85 -8.47 -3.13
C GLY A 31 7.24 -8.13 -2.58
N LEU A 32 8.30 -8.77 -3.11
CA LEU A 32 9.68 -8.44 -2.72
C LEU A 32 10.04 -6.97 -2.92
N LEU A 33 9.58 -6.35 -4.01
CA LEU A 33 9.82 -4.94 -4.26
C LEU A 33 9.13 -4.02 -3.22
N LEU A 34 7.93 -4.37 -2.77
CA LEU A 34 7.28 -3.67 -1.64
C LEU A 34 8.05 -3.86 -0.33
N ILE A 35 8.55 -5.07 -0.06
CA ILE A 35 9.36 -5.33 1.14
C ILE A 35 10.61 -4.45 1.15
N VAL A 36 11.29 -4.29 0.01
CA VAL A 36 12.44 -3.39 -0.13
C VAL A 36 12.04 -1.95 0.18
N ALA A 37 10.93 -1.46 -0.38
CA ALA A 37 10.44 -0.09 -0.12
C ALA A 37 10.08 0.15 1.37
N PHE A 38 9.47 -0.85 2.03
CA PHE A 38 9.24 -0.79 3.46
C PHE A 38 10.55 -0.81 4.25
N GLY A 39 11.53 -1.62 3.84
CA GLY A 39 12.87 -1.65 4.43
C GLY A 39 13.57 -0.30 4.34
N GLU A 40 13.52 0.37 3.19
CA GLU A 40 14.04 1.73 3.02
C GLU A 40 13.34 2.73 3.93
N SER A 41 12.03 2.59 4.15
CA SER A 41 11.28 3.44 5.08
C SER A 41 11.71 3.23 6.54
N VAL A 42 12.01 2.00 6.93
CA VAL A 42 12.55 1.69 8.27
C VAL A 42 13.95 2.29 8.45
N ILE A 43 14.80 2.20 7.42
CA ILE A 43 16.11 2.86 7.43
C ILE A 43 15.94 4.39 7.52
N ALA A 44 14.96 4.97 6.83
CA ALA A 44 14.65 6.40 6.90
C ALA A 44 14.20 6.82 8.31
N ILE A 45 13.41 5.98 9.01
CA ILE A 45 13.08 6.19 10.43
C ILE A 45 14.36 6.19 11.28
N GLY A 46 15.21 5.16 11.14
CA GLY A 46 16.44 5.04 11.95
C GLY A 46 17.43 6.19 11.72
N THR A 47 17.66 6.56 10.46
CA THR A 47 18.51 7.71 10.11
C THR A 47 17.90 9.04 10.54
N GLY A 48 16.57 9.13 10.59
CA GLY A 48 15.84 10.30 11.12
C GLY A 48 15.96 10.47 12.64
N ILE A 49 16.42 9.45 13.38
CA ILE A 49 16.62 9.48 14.84
C ILE A 49 18.11 9.64 15.19
N GLY A 50 19.02 9.15 14.36
CA GLY A 50 20.43 8.92 14.70
C GLY A 50 21.22 10.14 15.18
N GLU A 51 20.79 11.36 14.86
CA GLU A 51 21.44 12.61 15.28
C GLU A 51 20.72 13.33 16.44
N LEU A 52 19.57 12.80 16.89
CA LEU A 52 18.74 13.44 17.91
C LEU A 52 18.95 12.83 19.30
N PRO A 53 18.78 13.63 20.38
CA PRO A 53 18.81 13.10 21.74
C PRO A 53 17.65 12.12 21.97
N LEU A 54 17.97 10.96 22.56
CA LEU A 54 17.01 9.90 22.85
C LEU A 54 16.05 10.31 23.97
N THR A 55 14.94 10.93 23.59
CA THR A 55 13.86 11.32 24.50
C THR A 55 12.69 10.33 24.42
N PRO A 56 11.85 10.21 25.46
CA PRO A 56 10.63 9.40 25.39
C PRO A 56 9.70 9.82 24.24
N GLY A 57 9.64 11.11 23.92
CA GLY A 57 8.87 11.64 22.78
C GLY A 57 9.40 11.13 21.44
N LEU A 58 10.72 11.15 21.24
CA LEU A 58 11.36 10.61 20.03
C LEU A 58 11.10 9.11 19.87
N PHE A 59 11.19 8.35 20.97
CA PHE A 59 10.84 6.94 20.97
C PHE A 59 9.37 6.70 20.59
N GLY A 60 8.45 7.49 21.14
CA GLY A 60 7.02 7.43 20.78
C GLY A 60 6.75 7.76 19.31
N GLY A 61 7.38 8.81 18.78
CA GLY A 61 7.26 9.17 17.35
C GLY A 61 7.84 8.11 16.40
N ALA A 62 9.00 7.56 16.75
CA ALA A 62 9.61 6.46 16.01
C ALA A 62 8.73 5.20 16.02
N PHE A 63 8.18 4.85 17.19
CA PHE A 63 7.28 3.73 17.36
C PHE A 63 6.01 3.90 16.52
N LEU A 64 5.38 5.08 16.53
CA LEU A 64 4.19 5.36 15.72
C LEU A 64 4.49 5.30 14.21
N SER A 65 5.66 5.81 13.80
CA SER A 65 6.10 5.77 12.40
C SER A 65 6.34 4.33 11.93
N LEU A 66 6.93 3.49 12.79
CA LEU A 66 7.10 2.06 12.53
C LEU A 66 5.74 1.34 12.49
N ALA A 67 4.84 1.66 13.43
CA ALA A 67 3.48 1.10 13.45
C ALA A 67 2.71 1.45 12.17
N LEU A 68 2.89 2.65 11.63
CA LEU A 68 2.37 3.06 10.32
C LEU A 68 2.88 2.17 9.19
N ALA A 69 4.21 1.98 9.09
CA ALA A 69 4.81 1.11 8.09
C ALA A 69 4.30 -0.33 8.20
N VAL A 70 4.23 -0.86 9.43
CA VAL A 70 3.71 -2.21 9.71
C VAL A 70 2.23 -2.34 9.35
N ALA A 71 1.40 -1.33 9.65
CA ALA A 71 -0.02 -1.36 9.31
C ALA A 71 -0.25 -1.35 7.80
N LEU A 72 0.52 -0.57 7.03
CA LEU A 72 0.45 -0.58 5.57
C LEU A 72 0.97 -1.89 4.98
N TRP A 73 2.05 -2.43 5.54
CA TRP A 73 2.54 -3.76 5.18
C TRP A 73 1.46 -4.82 5.43
N TRP A 74 0.79 -4.78 6.59
CA TRP A 74 -0.27 -5.71 6.95
C TRP A 74 -1.47 -5.61 5.99
N ALA A 75 -1.82 -4.40 5.56
CA ALA A 75 -2.91 -4.18 4.61
C ALA A 75 -2.69 -4.94 3.30
N TYR A 76 -1.46 -4.98 2.80
CA TYR A 76 -1.13 -5.66 1.55
C TYR A 76 -0.85 -7.17 1.73
N PHE A 77 0.12 -7.53 2.57
CA PHE A 77 0.69 -8.89 2.58
C PHE A 77 -0.24 -9.96 3.15
N VAL A 78 -1.12 -9.62 4.10
CA VAL A 78 -1.87 -10.65 4.85
C VAL A 78 -3.00 -11.28 4.03
N ARG A 79 -3.54 -10.59 3.02
CA ARG A 79 -4.67 -11.10 2.23
C ARG A 79 -4.53 -10.88 0.74
N ASP A 80 -3.90 -9.79 0.32
CA ASP A 80 -3.96 -9.37 -1.07
C ASP A 80 -2.95 -10.11 -1.94
N GLU A 81 -1.83 -10.57 -1.38
CA GLU A 81 -0.85 -11.38 -2.10
C GLU A 81 -1.42 -12.76 -2.48
N GLU A 82 -1.95 -13.50 -1.51
CA GLU A 82 -2.57 -14.82 -1.74
C GLU A 82 -3.76 -14.71 -2.70
N ALA A 83 -4.60 -13.69 -2.51
CA ALA A 83 -5.77 -13.48 -3.34
C ALA A 83 -5.40 -13.01 -4.76
N ALA A 84 -4.33 -12.22 -4.92
CA ALA A 84 -3.80 -11.87 -6.23
C ALA A 84 -3.27 -13.11 -6.95
N GLU A 85 -2.53 -13.98 -6.26
CA GLU A 85 -2.04 -15.23 -6.84
C GLU A 85 -3.20 -16.10 -7.33
N ALA A 86 -4.26 -16.24 -6.52
CA ALA A 86 -5.48 -16.95 -6.89
C ALA A 86 -6.19 -16.32 -8.12
N ALA A 87 -6.34 -14.99 -8.14
CA ALA A 87 -6.96 -14.28 -9.26
C ALA A 87 -6.18 -14.47 -10.57
N PHE A 88 -4.85 -14.50 -10.49
CA PHE A 88 -3.99 -14.76 -11.65
C PHE A 88 -4.07 -16.20 -12.16
N ARG A 89 -4.09 -17.19 -11.25
CA ARG A 89 -4.30 -18.60 -11.62
C ARG A 89 -5.61 -18.81 -12.37
N ASN A 90 -6.67 -18.12 -11.94
CA ASN A 90 -8.01 -18.24 -12.53
C ASN A 90 -8.21 -17.42 -13.83
N THR A 91 -7.25 -16.57 -14.22
CA THR A 91 -7.39 -15.72 -15.42
C THR A 91 -6.82 -16.41 -16.67
N PRO A 92 -7.58 -16.49 -17.79
CA PRO A 92 -7.08 -17.03 -19.06
C PRO A 92 -5.89 -16.24 -19.63
N ALA A 93 -4.96 -16.93 -20.32
CA ALA A 93 -3.73 -16.34 -20.86
C ALA A 93 -3.89 -15.01 -21.63
N PRO A 94 -4.94 -14.81 -22.47
CA PRO A 94 -5.13 -13.53 -23.18
C PRO A 94 -5.42 -12.34 -22.25
N GLY A 95 -5.99 -12.58 -21.07
CA GLY A 95 -6.34 -11.57 -20.08
C GLY A 95 -5.26 -11.29 -19.03
N ARG A 96 -4.32 -12.22 -18.83
CA ARG A 96 -3.28 -12.12 -17.78
C ARG A 96 -2.39 -10.90 -17.94
N TRP A 97 -2.01 -10.55 -19.17
CA TRP A 97 -1.18 -9.36 -19.43
C TRP A 97 -1.87 -8.07 -18.97
N ARG A 98 -3.15 -7.90 -19.30
CA ARG A 98 -3.92 -6.70 -18.92
C ARG A 98 -4.11 -6.64 -17.41
N LEU A 99 -4.35 -7.78 -16.78
CA LEU A 99 -4.43 -7.89 -15.33
C LEU A 99 -3.09 -7.52 -14.66
N ALA A 100 -1.97 -8.01 -15.20
CA ALA A 100 -0.62 -7.71 -14.72
C ALA A 100 -0.28 -6.22 -14.80
N MET A 101 -0.53 -5.58 -15.94
CA MET A 101 -0.27 -4.14 -16.06
C MET A 101 -1.18 -3.32 -15.14
N ASN A 102 -2.47 -3.64 -15.06
CA ASN A 102 -3.38 -2.87 -14.21
C ASN A 102 -3.08 -3.03 -12.71
N ALA A 103 -2.80 -4.25 -12.26
CA ALA A 103 -2.55 -4.52 -10.85
C ALA A 103 -1.13 -4.13 -10.43
N TYR A 104 -0.11 -4.59 -11.15
CA TYR A 104 1.28 -4.51 -10.70
C TYR A 104 2.10 -3.37 -11.31
N TYR A 105 1.58 -2.72 -12.36
CA TYR A 105 2.19 -1.48 -12.84
C TYR A 105 1.39 -0.28 -12.33
N TYR A 106 0.11 -0.16 -12.71
CA TYR A 106 -0.69 1.03 -12.44
C TYR A 106 -1.12 1.18 -10.97
N ALA A 107 -1.51 0.11 -10.28
CA ALA A 107 -1.95 0.21 -8.88
C ALA A 107 -0.77 0.18 -7.88
N PHE A 108 0.32 -0.49 -8.26
CA PHE A 108 1.55 -0.58 -7.46
C PHE A 108 2.39 0.71 -7.46
N LEU A 109 2.42 1.45 -8.57
CA LEU A 109 3.12 2.73 -8.65
C LEU A 109 2.67 3.72 -7.55
N PRO A 110 1.36 3.97 -7.36
CA PRO A 110 0.85 4.78 -6.24
C PRO A 110 1.26 4.24 -4.87
N MET A 111 1.28 2.91 -4.67
CA MET A 111 1.71 2.33 -3.40
C MET A 111 3.18 2.66 -3.10
N LEU A 112 4.06 2.47 -4.06
CA LEU A 112 5.50 2.76 -3.91
C LEU A 112 5.75 4.25 -3.68
N LEU A 113 5.07 5.10 -4.45
CA LEU A 113 5.11 6.54 -4.24
C LEU A 113 4.60 6.89 -2.84
N GLY A 114 3.50 6.30 -2.40
CA GLY A 114 2.94 6.53 -1.07
C GLY A 114 3.92 6.21 0.05
N ILE A 115 4.62 5.07 -0.05
CA ILE A 115 5.69 4.69 0.90
C ILE A 115 6.84 5.70 0.88
N ALA A 116 7.29 6.13 -0.30
CA ALA A 116 8.37 7.12 -0.43
C ALA A 116 7.99 8.50 0.16
N TYR A 117 6.75 8.96 -0.09
CA TYR A 117 6.22 10.19 0.50
C TYR A 117 6.10 10.08 2.03
N LEU A 118 5.57 8.96 2.53
CA LEU A 118 5.49 8.67 3.95
C LEU A 118 6.88 8.72 4.60
N ALA A 119 7.87 8.03 4.03
CA ALA A 119 9.24 8.02 4.54
C ALA A 119 9.84 9.44 4.61
N THR A 120 9.58 10.25 3.59
CA THR A 120 9.99 11.67 3.56
C THR A 120 9.31 12.48 4.67
N GLY A 121 8.00 12.30 4.85
CA GLY A 121 7.23 12.94 5.92
C GLY A 121 7.74 12.57 7.30
N VAL A 122 7.96 11.27 7.55
CA VAL A 122 8.50 10.76 8.82
C VAL A 122 9.87 11.34 9.13
N LYS A 123 10.79 11.33 8.16
CA LYS A 123 12.15 11.88 8.33
C LYS A 123 12.14 13.35 8.74
N LYS A 124 11.18 14.13 8.22
CA LYS A 124 11.03 15.56 8.56
C LYS A 124 10.27 15.79 9.87
N THR A 125 9.51 14.81 10.33
CA THR A 125 8.63 14.90 11.50
C THR A 125 9.33 14.53 12.80
N LEU A 126 10.23 13.54 12.78
CA LEU A 126 10.88 13.01 14.00
C LEU A 126 11.71 14.05 14.78
N GLY A 127 12.22 15.09 14.11
CA GLY A 127 12.93 16.20 14.77
C GLY A 127 12.03 17.27 15.41
N HIS A 128 10.73 17.29 15.08
CA HIS A 128 9.80 18.37 15.44
C HIS A 128 8.49 17.82 16.03
N LEU A 129 8.58 16.75 16.82
CA LEU A 129 7.40 15.97 17.26
C LEU A 129 6.40 16.75 18.13
N THR A 130 6.88 17.70 18.93
CA THR A 130 6.05 18.53 19.83
C THR A 130 5.64 19.86 19.22
N GLU A 131 6.15 20.18 18.04
CA GLU A 131 5.89 21.43 17.34
C GLU A 131 4.81 21.24 16.26
N HIS A 132 4.29 22.36 15.78
CA HIS A 132 3.41 22.36 14.63
C HIS A 132 4.21 21.94 13.40
N LEU A 133 3.70 20.96 12.65
CA LEU A 133 4.34 20.58 11.40
C LEU A 133 4.11 21.66 10.35
N HIS A 134 5.17 21.96 9.61
CA HIS A 134 5.00 22.67 8.34
C HIS A 134 4.07 21.85 7.42
N THR A 135 3.32 22.56 6.59
CA THR A 135 2.31 21.95 5.69
C THR A 135 2.91 20.86 4.79
N GLY A 136 4.19 20.99 4.39
CA GLY A 136 4.88 20.00 3.55
C GLY A 136 5.00 18.62 4.20
N PRO A 137 5.71 18.48 5.33
CA PRO A 137 5.82 17.21 6.07
C PRO A 137 4.48 16.56 6.44
N ALA A 138 3.49 17.35 6.89
CA ALA A 138 2.16 16.84 7.21
C ALA A 138 1.46 16.27 5.97
N LEU A 139 1.47 17.01 4.85
CA LEU A 139 0.93 16.49 3.59
C LEU A 139 1.70 15.27 3.07
N ALA A 140 3.00 15.19 3.30
CA ALA A 140 3.80 14.02 2.91
C ALA A 140 3.43 12.77 3.72
N LEU A 141 3.20 12.91 5.04
CA LEU A 141 2.71 11.83 5.90
C LEU A 141 1.30 11.40 5.47
N ALA A 142 0.32 12.28 5.61
CA ALA A 142 -1.08 11.96 5.35
C ALA A 142 -1.31 11.58 3.87
N GLY A 143 -0.69 12.31 2.95
CA GLY A 143 -0.76 12.05 1.51
C GLY A 143 -0.07 10.75 1.11
N GLY A 144 1.05 10.39 1.74
CA GLY A 144 1.73 9.11 1.52
C GLY A 144 0.83 7.92 1.88
N VAL A 145 0.20 7.97 3.06
CA VAL A 145 -0.76 6.93 3.50
C VAL A 145 -1.99 6.89 2.58
N ALA A 146 -2.55 8.05 2.23
CA ALA A 146 -3.71 8.14 1.35
C ALA A 146 -3.41 7.57 -0.05
N LEU A 147 -2.24 7.89 -0.62
CA LEU A 147 -1.82 7.40 -1.93
C LEU A 147 -1.57 5.90 -1.91
N PHE A 148 -0.99 5.37 -0.83
CA PHE A 148 -0.84 3.94 -0.63
C PHE A 148 -2.20 3.23 -0.61
N LEU A 149 -3.15 3.69 0.21
CA LEU A 149 -4.48 3.09 0.27
C LEU A 149 -5.25 3.23 -1.04
N ALA A 150 -5.07 4.32 -1.79
CA ALA A 150 -5.68 4.50 -3.10
C ALA A 150 -5.13 3.49 -4.12
N GLY A 151 -3.81 3.28 -4.14
CA GLY A 151 -3.17 2.26 -4.96
C GLY A 151 -3.63 0.85 -4.60
N ASP A 152 -3.66 0.55 -3.31
CA ASP A 152 -4.13 -0.73 -2.80
C ASP A 152 -5.63 -0.98 -3.08
N ALA A 153 -6.49 0.04 -2.92
CA ALA A 153 -7.89 -0.05 -3.33
C ALA A 153 -8.02 -0.30 -4.84
N ALA A 154 -7.21 0.37 -5.68
CA ALA A 154 -7.17 0.11 -7.11
C ALA A 154 -6.71 -1.34 -7.40
N PHE A 155 -5.68 -1.83 -6.70
CA PHE A 155 -5.19 -3.21 -6.81
C PHE A 155 -6.31 -4.22 -6.55
N ARG A 156 -7.05 -4.03 -5.46
CA ARG A 156 -8.21 -4.85 -5.11
C ARG A 156 -9.34 -4.76 -6.13
N THR A 157 -9.66 -3.57 -6.66
CA THR A 157 -10.70 -3.44 -7.70
C THR A 157 -10.33 -4.18 -8.98
N VAL A 158 -9.07 -4.08 -9.42
CA VAL A 158 -8.57 -4.75 -10.61
C VAL A 158 -8.65 -6.27 -10.46
N LEU A 159 -8.31 -6.77 -9.27
CA LEU A 159 -8.35 -8.20 -8.94
C LEU A 159 -9.72 -8.69 -8.44
N ARG A 160 -10.73 -7.80 -8.38
CA ARG A 160 -12.07 -8.06 -7.87
C ARG A 160 -12.11 -8.62 -6.44
N LEU A 161 -11.13 -8.22 -5.63
CA LEU A 161 -11.02 -8.58 -4.23
C LEU A 161 -12.02 -7.76 -3.40
N HIS A 162 -12.73 -8.42 -2.49
CA HIS A 162 -13.67 -7.78 -1.59
C HIS A 162 -13.24 -7.99 -0.13
N PRO A 163 -13.42 -6.98 0.73
CA PRO A 163 -14.09 -5.69 0.51
C PRO A 163 -13.13 -4.52 0.12
N VAL A 164 -13.46 -3.78 -0.95
CA VAL A 164 -12.71 -2.56 -1.35
C VAL A 164 -13.13 -1.33 -0.55
N ARG A 165 -14.40 -1.27 -0.14
CA ARG A 165 -15.05 -0.06 0.40
C ARG A 165 -14.36 0.56 1.60
N PHE A 166 -13.74 -0.24 2.47
CA PHE A 166 -13.09 0.28 3.68
C PHE A 166 -11.85 1.10 3.33
N ARG A 167 -11.05 0.62 2.39
CA ARG A 167 -9.82 1.30 1.92
C ARG A 167 -10.14 2.50 1.04
N ALA A 168 -11.12 2.33 0.15
CA ALA A 168 -11.61 3.43 -0.70
C ALA A 168 -12.26 4.57 0.10
N ALA A 169 -12.91 4.27 1.24
CA ALA A 169 -13.48 5.29 2.13
C ALA A 169 -12.41 5.95 3.01
N ALA A 170 -11.37 5.22 3.44
CA ALA A 170 -10.29 5.77 4.26
C ALA A 170 -9.36 6.70 3.47
N ALA A 171 -9.04 6.36 2.21
CA ALA A 171 -8.12 7.13 1.37
C ALA A 171 -8.44 8.63 1.26
N PRO A 172 -9.69 9.09 1.00
CA PRO A 172 -9.99 10.52 0.92
C PRO A 172 -10.07 11.22 2.30
N VAL A 173 -10.23 10.46 3.39
CA VAL A 173 -10.33 11.01 4.75
C VAL A 173 -8.95 11.27 5.35
N LEU A 174 -7.96 10.44 5.02
CA LEU A 174 -6.61 10.54 5.57
C LEU A 174 -5.91 11.88 5.33
N PRO A 175 -6.04 12.56 4.17
CA PRO A 175 -5.46 13.90 3.99
C PRO A 175 -5.97 14.93 5.00
N ALA A 176 -7.17 14.76 5.55
CA ALA A 176 -7.67 15.63 6.61
C ALA A 176 -6.86 15.49 7.92
N ALA A 177 -6.17 14.38 8.13
CA ALA A 177 -5.25 14.21 9.27
C ALA A 177 -4.07 15.18 9.22
N ALA A 178 -3.69 15.68 8.02
CA ALA A 178 -2.67 16.73 7.90
C ALA A 178 -3.07 18.02 8.62
N LEU A 179 -4.38 18.31 8.76
CA LEU A 179 -4.85 19.45 9.54
C LEU A 179 -4.49 19.29 11.03
N LEU A 180 -4.48 18.06 11.55
CA LEU A 180 -4.06 17.79 12.93
C LEU A 180 -2.55 18.03 13.10
N GLY A 181 -1.74 17.66 12.10
CA GLY A 181 -0.30 17.92 12.10
C GLY A 181 0.04 19.41 12.08
N VAL A 182 -0.67 20.16 11.24
CA VAL A 182 -0.47 21.60 11.05
C VAL A 182 -1.01 22.42 12.23
N HIS A 183 -2.13 22.03 12.84
CA HIS A 183 -2.80 22.83 13.87
C HIS A 183 -2.59 22.36 15.31
N LEU A 184 -2.17 21.12 15.55
CA LEU A 184 -1.98 20.58 16.90
C LEU A 184 -0.54 20.15 17.14
N SER A 185 -0.12 19.04 16.51
CA SER A 185 1.22 18.49 16.63
C SER A 185 1.44 17.33 15.67
N ALA A 186 2.70 17.04 15.38
CA ALA A 186 3.11 15.83 14.69
C ALA A 186 2.61 14.52 15.32
N VAL A 187 2.65 14.43 16.65
CA VAL A 187 2.18 13.23 17.36
C VAL A 187 0.68 13.02 17.16
N ALA A 188 -0.11 14.09 17.15
CA ALA A 188 -1.55 14.01 16.89
C ALA A 188 -1.85 13.47 15.48
N GLU A 189 -1.10 13.92 14.47
CA GLU A 189 -1.21 13.39 13.11
C GLU A 189 -0.85 11.91 13.04
N LEU A 190 0.31 11.51 13.59
CA LEU A 190 0.75 10.11 13.59
C LEU A 190 -0.25 9.20 14.30
N LEU A 191 -0.76 9.61 15.47
CA LEU A 191 -1.79 8.87 16.19
C LEU A 191 -3.08 8.73 15.39
N ALA A 192 -3.52 9.80 14.71
CA ALA A 192 -4.70 9.75 13.86
C ALA A 192 -4.52 8.79 12.68
N LEU A 193 -3.38 8.86 11.99
CA LEU A 193 -3.08 7.98 10.85
C LEU A 193 -3.01 6.50 11.30
N VAL A 194 -2.28 6.20 12.38
CA VAL A 194 -2.21 4.84 12.95
C VAL A 194 -3.60 4.37 13.37
N GLY A 195 -4.36 5.21 14.10
CA GLY A 195 -5.68 4.89 14.59
C GLY A 195 -6.66 4.56 13.46
N VAL A 196 -6.68 5.37 12.40
CA VAL A 196 -7.53 5.13 11.22
C VAL A 196 -7.16 3.81 10.54
N LEU A 197 -5.86 3.54 10.33
CA LEU A 197 -5.42 2.28 9.72
C LEU A 197 -5.77 1.06 10.57
N VAL A 198 -5.53 1.11 11.88
CA VAL A 198 -5.84 0.01 12.81
C VAL A 198 -7.35 -0.24 12.87
N VAL A 199 -8.16 0.80 12.99
CA VAL A 199 -9.63 0.66 12.99
C VAL A 199 -10.11 0.09 11.65
N MET A 200 -9.59 0.58 10.53
CA MET A 200 -9.93 0.06 9.20
C MET A 200 -9.61 -1.45 9.10
N LEU A 201 -8.40 -1.86 9.47
CA LEU A 201 -7.97 -3.26 9.43
C LEU A 201 -8.78 -4.14 10.39
N ALA A 202 -9.08 -3.65 11.60
CA ALA A 202 -9.88 -4.39 12.58
C ALA A 202 -11.33 -4.58 12.12
N VAL A 203 -11.94 -3.53 11.53
CA VAL A 203 -13.29 -3.61 10.95
C VAL A 203 -13.31 -4.57 9.76
N GLU A 204 -12.30 -4.52 8.90
CA GLU A 204 -12.17 -5.43 7.77
C GLU A 204 -12.04 -6.89 8.21
N ALA A 205 -11.14 -7.16 9.17
CA ALA A 205 -10.93 -8.51 9.72
C ALA A 205 -12.20 -9.08 10.37
N ARG A 206 -12.93 -8.26 11.14
CA ARG A 206 -14.21 -8.67 11.74
C ARG A 206 -15.27 -8.97 10.69
N TRP A 207 -15.34 -8.17 9.63
CA TRP A 207 -16.33 -8.37 8.55
C TRP A 207 -16.11 -9.69 7.81
N CYS A 208 -14.85 -10.05 7.55
CA CYS A 208 -14.50 -11.33 6.95
C CYS A 208 -14.83 -12.51 7.89
N ALA A 209 -14.48 -12.43 9.18
CA ALA A 209 -14.80 -13.48 10.15
C ALA A 209 -16.31 -13.75 10.27
N THR A 210 -17.14 -12.70 10.18
CA THR A 210 -18.61 -12.85 10.20
C THR A 210 -19.20 -13.42 8.91
N SER A 211 -18.51 -13.25 7.78
CA SER A 211 -18.97 -13.75 6.48
C SER A 211 -18.63 -15.23 6.26
N GLU A 212 -17.67 -15.75 7.03
CA GLU A 212 -17.24 -17.17 7.02
C GLU A 212 -17.93 -18.01 8.11
N ALA A 213 -18.85 -17.43 8.90
CA ALA A 213 -19.57 -18.16 9.95
C ALA A 213 -20.61 -19.16 9.34
N PRO A 214 -20.74 -20.37 9.91
CA PRO A 214 -21.13 -21.58 9.18
C PRO A 214 -22.64 -21.74 8.97
N GLY A 215 -23.10 -21.49 7.74
CA GLY A 215 -24.42 -21.90 7.24
C GLY A 215 -24.42 -23.23 6.45
N ASP A 216 -23.25 -23.81 6.17
CA ASP A 216 -23.10 -24.92 5.20
C ASP A 216 -23.08 -26.34 5.81
N LEU A 217 -23.41 -26.50 7.10
CA LEU A 217 -23.50 -27.83 7.74
C LEU A 217 -24.94 -28.43 7.76
N VAL A 218 -25.90 -27.87 7.01
CA VAL A 218 -27.31 -28.35 7.02
C VAL A 218 -27.80 -28.83 5.64
N ARG A 219 -26.92 -29.17 4.70
CA ARG A 219 -27.30 -29.91 3.48
C ARG A 219 -26.34 -31.03 3.15
N THR A 220 -26.47 -32.13 3.88
CA THR A 220 -26.15 -33.49 3.41
C THR A 220 -27.34 -34.37 3.70
#